data_AF-A0A1H6I042-F1
#
_entry.id   AF-A0A1H6I042-F1
#
_cell.length_a   1.000
_cell.length_b   1.000
_cell.length_c   1.000
_cell.angle_alpha   90.00
_cell.angle_beta   90.00
_cell.angle_gamma   90.00
#
_symmetry.space_group_name_H-M   'P 1'
#
loop_
_entity.id
_entity.type
_entity.pdbx_description
1 polymer ?
#
loop_
_entity_poly.entity_id
_entity_poly.type
_entity_poly.pdbx_seq_one_letter_code
_entity_poly.pdbx_strand_id
1 'polypeptide(L)'
;MLKLGKLPDRTPVRIVITVSPDLNRDLVAYAEAYRQAYGHAETVADLIPSMLDLFLASDRGFVKARKDGAITADAVEPTRRRRRKEGTPDSILTGVGGRFMSVMETSNHPRMAVGSGRSPHAYGSRSSF
;
A
#
# COMPACT_ATOMS: atom_id res chain seq x y z
N MET A 1 -1.88 30.88 -29.38
CA MET A 1 -2.20 29.75 -28.47
C MET A 1 -1.71 28.46 -29.12
N LEU A 2 -1.04 27.58 -28.36
CA LEU A 2 -0.67 26.24 -28.82
C LEU A 2 -1.85 25.28 -28.65
N LYS A 3 -2.10 24.43 -29.65
CA LYS A 3 -3.16 23.40 -29.61
C LYS A 3 -2.73 22.12 -28.90
N LEU A 4 -1.43 21.92 -28.69
CA LEU A 4 -0.86 20.77 -28.00
C LEU A 4 -0.54 21.17 -26.54
N GLY A 5 -1.16 20.47 -25.59
CA GLY A 5 -0.83 20.59 -24.17
C GLY A 5 0.57 20.04 -23.86
N LYS A 6 1.04 20.23 -22.63
CA LYS A 6 2.31 19.63 -22.17
C LYS A 6 2.23 18.11 -22.33
N LEU A 7 3.22 17.52 -22.97
CA LEU A 7 3.33 16.06 -23.08
C LEU A 7 3.44 15.43 -21.68
N PRO A 8 2.95 14.18 -21.49
CA PRO A 8 3.16 13.45 -20.25
C PRO A 8 4.66 13.26 -20.00
N ASP A 9 5.03 13.03 -18.74
CA ASP A 9 6.40 12.61 -18.43
C ASP A 9 6.68 11.26 -19.12
N ARG A 10 7.85 11.17 -19.75
CA ARG A 10 8.35 10.01 -20.50
C ARG A 10 9.74 9.61 -20.02
N THR A 11 10.18 10.15 -18.89
CA THR A 11 11.47 9.82 -18.27
C THR A 11 11.47 8.33 -17.92
N PRO A 12 12.36 7.51 -18.52
CA PRO A 12 12.40 6.09 -18.23
C PRO A 12 12.90 5.85 -16.80
N VAL A 13 12.17 5.06 -16.03
CA VAL A 13 12.55 4.68 -14.66
C VAL A 13 13.35 3.38 -14.71
N ARG A 14 14.59 3.40 -14.21
CA ARG A 14 15.40 2.19 -14.05
C ARG A 14 15.05 1.48 -12.76
N ILE A 15 14.60 0.24 -12.87
CA ILE A 15 14.36 -0.67 -11.74
C ILE A 15 15.47 -1.74 -11.76
N VAL A 16 16.09 -1.99 -10.61
CA VAL A 16 17.05 -3.08 -10.41
C VAL A 16 16.37 -4.14 -9.55
N ILE A 17 16.39 -5.40 -10.00
CA ILE A 17 15.78 -6.53 -9.30
C ILE A 17 16.81 -7.64 -9.07
N THR A 18 16.63 -8.39 -7.99
CA THR A 18 17.33 -9.66 -7.74
C THR A 18 16.30 -10.78 -7.86
N VAL A 19 16.60 -11.80 -8.67
CA VAL A 19 15.74 -12.98 -8.88
C VAL A 19 16.41 -14.24 -8.33
N SER A 20 15.63 -15.29 -8.06
CA SER A 20 16.19 -16.59 -7.70
C SER A 20 16.94 -17.23 -8.88
N PRO A 21 17.90 -18.14 -8.63
CA PRO A 21 18.60 -18.86 -9.70
C PRO A 21 17.64 -19.64 -10.61
N ASP A 22 16.56 -20.19 -10.06
CA ASP A 22 15.56 -20.94 -10.81
C ASP A 22 14.71 -20.04 -11.71
N LEU A 23 14.22 -18.90 -11.19
CA LEU A 23 13.52 -17.92 -12.02
C LEU A 23 14.42 -17.38 -13.15
N ASN A 24 15.72 -17.20 -12.89
CA ASN A 24 16.67 -16.83 -13.95
C ASN A 24 16.79 -17.92 -15.04
N ARG A 25 16.83 -19.21 -14.67
CA ARG A 25 16.83 -20.33 -15.62
C ARG A 25 15.57 -20.34 -16.48
N ASP A 26 14.40 -20.17 -15.85
CA ASP A 26 13.11 -20.15 -16.52
C ASP A 26 12.99 -18.96 -17.49
N LEU A 27 13.46 -17.77 -17.09
CA LEU A 27 13.49 -16.59 -17.94
C LEU A 27 14.41 -16.78 -19.18
N VAL A 28 15.58 -17.40 -19.01
CA VAL A 28 16.48 -17.72 -20.13
C VAL A 28 15.84 -18.75 -21.06
N ALA A 29 15.20 -19.79 -20.52
CA ALA A 29 14.46 -20.78 -21.31
C ALA A 29 13.28 -20.15 -22.06
N TYR A 30 12.59 -19.17 -21.46
CA TYR A 30 11.51 -18.44 -22.11
C TYR A 30 12.02 -17.56 -23.26
N ALA A 31 13.15 -16.86 -23.10
CA ALA A 31 13.74 -16.06 -24.18
C ALA A 31 14.13 -16.93 -25.39
N GLU A 32 14.63 -18.14 -25.14
CA GLU A 32 14.91 -19.13 -26.19
C GLU A 32 13.62 -19.66 -26.84
N ALA A 33 12.55 -19.92 -26.08
CA ALA A 33 11.25 -20.28 -26.63
C ALA A 33 10.62 -19.16 -27.47
N TYR A 34 10.76 -17.90 -27.06
CA TYR A 34 10.34 -16.72 -27.82
C TYR A 34 11.09 -16.64 -29.16
N ARG A 35 12.41 -16.83 -29.14
CA ARG A 35 13.25 -16.89 -30.34
C ARG A 35 12.80 -17.99 -31.31
N GLN A 36 12.45 -19.17 -30.80
CA GLN A 36 11.95 -20.27 -31.62
C GLN A 36 10.56 -19.98 -32.21
N ALA A 37 9.68 -19.31 -31.46
CA ALA A 37 8.32 -19.00 -31.90
C ALA A 37 8.25 -17.87 -32.94
N TYR A 38 9.10 -16.84 -32.80
CA TYR A 38 9.03 -15.62 -33.63
C TYR A 38 10.24 -15.40 -34.55
N GLY A 39 11.28 -16.24 -34.47
CA GLY A 39 12.51 -16.09 -35.26
C GLY A 39 13.45 -14.97 -34.79
N HIS A 40 13.05 -14.17 -33.80
CA HIS A 40 13.79 -13.02 -33.29
C HIS A 40 14.26 -13.26 -31.85
N ALA A 41 15.56 -13.09 -31.61
CA ALA A 41 16.15 -13.20 -30.28
C ALA A 41 16.02 -11.85 -29.56
N GLU A 42 15.34 -11.86 -28.41
CA GLU A 42 15.25 -10.72 -27.49
C GLU A 42 15.92 -11.10 -26.17
N THR A 43 16.49 -10.13 -25.46
CA THR A 43 17.08 -10.42 -24.14
C THR A 43 15.98 -10.54 -23.09
N VAL A 44 16.27 -11.25 -21.99
CA VAL A 44 15.38 -11.30 -20.82
C VAL A 44 15.03 -9.89 -20.31
N ALA A 45 15.98 -8.94 -20.38
CA ALA A 45 15.76 -7.57 -19.94
C ALA A 45 14.79 -6.79 -20.83
N ASP A 46 14.74 -7.10 -22.13
CA ASP A 46 13.83 -6.46 -23.10
C ASP A 46 12.42 -7.12 -23.09
N LEU A 47 12.36 -8.41 -22.76
CA LEU A 47 11.10 -9.14 -22.57
C LEU A 47 10.38 -8.79 -21.26
N ILE A 48 11.11 -8.56 -20.15
CA ILE A 48 10.52 -8.29 -18.82
C ILE A 48 9.49 -7.15 -18.81
N PRO A 49 9.73 -5.96 -19.41
CA PRO A 49 8.72 -4.89 -19.47
C PRO A 49 7.39 -5.36 -20.09
N SER A 50 7.46 -6.07 -21.21
CA SER A 50 6.28 -6.62 -21.90
C SER A 50 5.57 -7.70 -21.07
N MET A 51 6.33 -8.56 -20.38
CA MET A 51 5.77 -9.56 -19.45
C MET A 51 5.02 -8.90 -18.28
N LEU A 52 5.59 -7.83 -17.70
CA LEU A 52 4.99 -7.11 -16.59
C LEU A 52 3.73 -6.35 -17.01
N ASP A 53 3.73 -5.70 -18.18
CA ASP A 53 2.54 -5.05 -18.74
C ASP A 53 1.40 -6.05 -18.98
N LEU A 54 1.70 -7.21 -19.56
CA LEU A 54 0.71 -8.28 -19.77
C LEU A 54 0.20 -8.84 -18.44
N PHE A 55 1.07 -9.05 -17.45
CA PHE A 55 0.69 -9.51 -16.12
C PHE A 55 -0.27 -8.52 -15.45
N LEU A 56 0.09 -7.23 -15.38
CA LEU A 56 -0.75 -6.18 -14.79
C LEU A 56 -2.08 -5.97 -15.54
N ALA A 57 -2.10 -6.14 -16.86
CA ALA A 57 -3.33 -6.09 -17.65
C ALA A 57 -4.24 -7.32 -17.41
N SER A 58 -3.65 -8.47 -17.06
CA SER A 58 -4.39 -9.73 -16.83
C SER A 58 -5.01 -9.82 -15.43
N ASP A 59 -4.44 -9.16 -14.42
CA ASP A 59 -4.97 -9.11 -13.07
C ASP A 59 -6.26 -8.26 -12.99
N ARG A 60 -7.41 -8.94 -13.00
CA ARG A 60 -8.73 -8.32 -12.89
C ARG A 60 -8.94 -7.58 -11.57
N GLY A 61 -8.31 -8.02 -10.48
CA GLY A 61 -8.39 -7.38 -9.17
C GLY A 61 -7.70 -6.02 -9.20
N PHE A 62 -6.45 -6.01 -9.69
CA PHE A 62 -5.68 -4.79 -9.92
C PHE A 62 -6.39 -3.83 -10.91
N VAL A 63 -6.83 -4.33 -12.07
CA VAL A 63 -7.53 -3.53 -13.08
C VAL A 63 -8.82 -2.92 -12.53
N LYS A 64 -9.59 -3.65 -11.70
CA LYS A 64 -10.78 -3.10 -11.04
C LYS A 64 -10.41 -2.04 -10.00
N ALA A 65 -9.49 -2.33 -9.09
CA ALA A 65 -9.07 -1.38 -8.05
C ALA A 65 -8.53 -0.06 -8.64
N ARG A 66 -7.81 -0.13 -9.77
CA ARG A 66 -7.31 1.05 -10.50
C ARG A 66 -8.43 1.85 -11.17
N LYS A 67 -9.46 1.19 -11.72
CA LYS A 67 -10.64 1.85 -12.32
C LYS A 67 -11.53 2.51 -11.27
N ASP A 68 -11.72 1.85 -10.14
CA ASP A 68 -12.54 2.32 -9.01
C ASP A 68 -11.83 3.43 -8.20
N GLY A 69 -10.62 3.85 -8.59
CA GLY A 69 -9.81 4.87 -7.92
C GLY A 69 -9.24 4.45 -6.55
N ALA A 70 -9.41 3.17 -6.18
CA ALA A 70 -8.97 2.63 -4.90
C ALA A 70 -7.44 2.49 -4.80
N ILE A 71 -6.74 2.44 -5.93
CA ILE A 71 -5.27 2.51 -6.02
C ILE A 71 -4.86 3.54 -7.07
N THR A 72 -3.95 4.46 -6.70
CA THR A 72 -3.37 5.47 -7.60
C THR A 72 -1.85 5.49 -7.44
N ALA A 73 -1.13 5.49 -8.56
CA ALA A 73 0.34 5.50 -8.55
C ALA A 73 0.92 6.84 -8.06
N ASP A 74 0.16 7.92 -8.19
CA ASP A 74 0.58 9.29 -7.85
C ASP A 74 0.60 9.57 -6.33
N ALA A 75 0.23 8.60 -5.50
CA ALA A 75 0.22 8.72 -4.03
C ALA A 75 1.62 8.75 -3.37
N VAL A 76 2.69 8.92 -4.16
CA VAL A 76 4.09 9.05 -3.70
C VAL A 76 4.54 10.51 -3.61
N GLU A 77 3.64 11.49 -3.77
CA GLU A 77 3.88 12.85 -3.23
C GLU A 77 3.60 12.78 -1.71
N PRO A 78 4.60 12.91 -0.82
CA PRO A 78 4.34 12.99 0.61
C PRO A 78 3.49 14.22 0.83
N THR A 79 2.30 14.05 1.42
CA THR A 79 1.39 15.16 1.75
C THR A 79 2.16 16.20 2.55
N ARG A 80 2.64 17.25 1.87
CA ARG A 80 3.29 18.40 2.49
C ARG A 80 2.26 18.95 3.44
N ARG A 81 2.47 18.67 4.74
CA ARG A 81 1.60 19.02 5.85
C ARG A 81 0.93 20.34 5.50
N ARG A 82 -0.39 20.33 5.30
CA ARG A 82 -1.16 21.54 5.05
C ARG A 82 -0.89 22.41 6.27
N ARG A 83 0.06 23.33 6.15
CA ARG A 83 0.62 24.11 7.26
C ARG A 83 -0.49 25.02 7.71
N ARG A 84 -1.31 24.50 8.62
CA ARG A 84 -2.40 25.22 9.26
C ARG A 84 -1.72 26.43 9.86
N LYS A 85 -2.03 27.58 9.27
CA LYS A 85 -1.39 28.85 9.63
C LYS A 85 -2.02 29.26 10.95
N GLU A 86 -1.53 28.67 12.04
CA GLU A 86 -1.81 29.11 13.40
C GLU A 86 -1.24 30.52 13.52
N GLY A 87 -2.13 31.50 13.31
CA GLY A 87 -1.89 32.90 13.52
C GLY A 87 -2.36 33.28 14.91
N THR A 88 -1.39 33.48 15.80
CA THR A 88 -1.50 34.04 17.14
C THR A 88 -0.15 34.72 17.41
N PRO A 89 -0.02 35.87 18.11
CA PRO A 89 -1.01 36.67 18.85
C PRO A 89 -1.32 38.00 18.09
N ASP A 90 -2.05 39.03 18.56
CA ASP A 90 -2.15 39.69 19.86
C ASP A 90 -3.51 40.37 20.11
N SER A 91 -3.94 40.44 21.38
CA SER A 91 -4.25 41.72 22.06
C SER A 91 -4.63 41.49 23.53
N ILE A 92 -4.07 42.35 24.40
CA ILE A 92 -4.27 42.38 25.85
C ILE A 92 -5.61 43.08 26.15
N LEU A 93 -6.41 42.59 27.11
CA LEU A 93 -7.27 43.45 27.93
C LEU A 93 -7.70 42.81 29.27
N THR A 94 -7.59 43.63 30.31
CA THR A 94 -7.83 43.45 31.75
C THR A 94 -9.22 42.91 32.15
N GLY A 95 -9.30 42.09 33.22
CA GLY A 95 -10.59 41.66 33.79
C GLY A 95 -10.52 40.96 35.16
N VAL A 96 -10.91 41.67 36.21
CA VAL A 96 -10.87 41.32 37.64
C VAL A 96 -11.73 40.11 38.07
N GLY A 97 -11.19 39.27 38.96
CA GLY A 97 -11.92 38.69 40.11
C GLY A 97 -12.59 37.31 39.95
N GLY A 98 -12.70 36.58 41.08
CA GLY A 98 -13.53 35.37 41.20
C GLY A 98 -12.81 34.13 41.74
N ARG A 99 -12.68 34.01 43.07
CA ARG A 99 -12.23 32.78 43.75
C ARG A 99 -13.45 31.96 44.14
N PHE A 100 -13.65 30.77 43.56
CA PHE A 100 -14.66 29.81 44.03
C PHE A 100 -14.07 28.41 44.18
N MET A 101 -14.15 27.88 45.42
CA MET A 101 -14.04 26.46 45.68
C MET A 101 -15.32 25.76 45.21
N SER A 102 -15.21 24.53 44.73
CA SER A 102 -16.32 23.58 44.76
C SER A 102 -15.84 22.25 45.35
N VAL A 103 -16.78 21.54 45.96
CA VAL A 103 -16.55 20.58 47.06
C VAL A 103 -16.39 19.14 46.53
N MET A 104 -15.95 18.24 47.40
CA MET A 104 -16.05 16.77 47.26
C MET A 104 -17.51 16.36 46.94
N GLU A 105 -17.83 15.17 46.38
CA GLU A 105 -17.73 13.89 47.09
C GLU A 105 -18.07 12.64 46.22
N THR A 106 -17.73 11.46 46.75
CA THR A 106 -18.23 10.08 46.42
C THR A 106 -18.12 9.57 44.96
N SER A 107 -17.30 8.57 44.64
CA SER A 107 -17.35 7.14 45.04
C SER A 107 -18.48 6.30 44.39
N ASN A 108 -18.18 5.54 43.32
CA ASN A 108 -18.56 4.11 43.27
C ASN A 108 -17.83 3.24 42.19
N HIS A 109 -17.39 2.06 42.64
CA HIS A 109 -17.02 0.83 41.92
C HIS A 109 -17.45 -0.32 42.85
N PRO A 110 -17.71 -1.58 42.44
CA PRO A 110 -17.25 -2.32 41.23
C PRO A 110 -18.47 -2.99 40.49
N ARG A 111 -18.43 -3.98 39.58
CA ARG A 111 -17.78 -5.32 39.46
C ARG A 111 -17.91 -5.83 37.99
N MET A 112 -16.86 -6.36 37.36
CA MET A 112 -16.42 -7.79 37.30
C MET A 112 -17.32 -8.79 36.54
N ALA A 113 -16.84 -9.23 35.36
CA ALA A 113 -16.97 -10.59 34.77
C ALA A 113 -16.05 -10.67 33.53
N VAL A 114 -14.74 -10.91 33.64
CA VAL A 114 -14.09 -12.24 33.79
C VAL A 114 -14.62 -13.26 32.77
N GLY A 115 -13.83 -13.54 31.73
CA GLY A 115 -14.07 -14.62 30.77
C GLY A 115 -13.24 -15.87 31.05
N SER A 116 -13.83 -17.04 30.78
CA SER A 116 -13.21 -18.39 30.62
C SER A 116 -14.37 -19.38 30.38
N GLY A 117 -14.30 -20.50 29.66
CA GLY A 117 -13.42 -20.97 28.57
C GLY A 117 -14.32 -21.78 27.60
N ARG A 118 -14.01 -22.96 27.05
CA ARG A 118 -12.81 -23.80 26.89
C ARG A 118 -13.12 -24.77 25.72
N SER A 119 -12.32 -24.79 24.63
CA SER A 119 -12.46 -25.83 23.58
C SER A 119 -11.11 -26.27 23.01
N PRO A 120 -10.62 -27.48 23.35
CA PRO A 120 -9.60 -28.18 22.58
C PRO A 120 -10.25 -29.15 21.60
N HIS A 121 -10.03 -28.94 20.30
CA HIS A 121 -10.45 -29.86 19.25
C HIS A 121 -9.59 -31.14 19.34
N ALA A 122 -10.19 -32.30 19.58
CA ALA A 122 -9.46 -33.56 19.57
C ALA A 122 -9.03 -33.91 18.13
N TYR A 123 -7.73 -34.15 17.91
CA TYR A 123 -7.20 -34.65 16.66
C TYR A 123 -7.15 -36.18 16.72
N GLY A 124 -8.04 -36.84 15.98
CA GLY A 124 -8.14 -38.30 15.97
C GLY A 124 -7.07 -38.95 15.10
N SER A 125 -5.98 -39.43 15.72
CA SER A 125 -5.05 -40.36 15.06
C SER A 125 -5.66 -41.76 14.94
N ARG A 126 -5.73 -42.29 13.71
CA ARG A 126 -5.85 -43.71 13.32
C ARG A 126 -5.90 -43.76 11.78
N SER A 127 -5.38 -44.75 11.07
CA SER A 127 -4.31 -45.72 11.33
C SER A 127 -4.11 -46.46 10.00
N SER A 128 -2.87 -46.87 9.69
CA SER A 128 -2.53 -47.60 8.46
C SER A 128 -3.36 -48.87 8.27
N PHE A 129 -3.68 -49.21 7.01
CA PHE A 129 -3.33 -50.47 6.35
C PHE A 129 -3.44 -50.29 4.82
#